data_AF-A0A8U8BP52-F1
#
_entry.id   AF-A0A8U8BP52-F1
#
_cell.length_a   1.000
_cell.length_b   1.000
_cell.length_c   1.000
_cell.angle_alpha   90.00
_cell.angle_beta   90.00
_cell.angle_gamma   90.00
#
_symmetry.space_group_name_H-M   'P 1'
#
loop_
_entity.id
_entity.type
_entity.pdbx_description
1 polymer ?
#
loop_
_entity_poly.entity_id
_entity_poly.type
_entity_poly.pdbx_seq_one_letter_code
_entity_poly.pdbx_strand_id
1 'polypeptide(L)'
;PAASPGSWHRDCHQLPPFPRNFPNHPLVRRIRRDCSDSFGAFERCLRERPRSAAECGPHVSRFLLCAQNVTQSAAPGGSPSPGDTTAAATPAGECWGKNGN
;
A
#
# COMPACT_ATOMS: atom_id res chain seq x y z
N PRO A 1 -16.54 -9.98 10.65
CA PRO A 1 -16.85 -8.57 10.35
C PRO A 1 -15.65 -7.86 9.72
N ALA A 2 -15.79 -7.44 8.45
CA ALA A 2 -14.81 -6.58 7.80
C ALA A 2 -14.96 -5.18 8.40
N ALA A 3 -13.88 -4.65 8.97
CA ALA A 3 -13.87 -3.28 9.46
C ALA A 3 -14.10 -2.33 8.28
N SER A 4 -15.17 -1.54 8.33
CA SER A 4 -15.45 -0.53 7.32
C SER A 4 -14.38 0.56 7.37
N PRO A 5 -13.98 1.18 6.26
CA PRO A 5 -12.91 2.18 6.23
C PRO A 5 -13.14 3.38 7.15
N GLY A 6 -14.41 3.70 7.50
CA GLY A 6 -14.75 4.74 8.47
C GLY A 6 -14.69 4.30 9.94
N SER A 7 -14.76 3.00 10.24
CA SER A 7 -14.76 2.47 11.62
C SER A 7 -13.48 1.72 11.97
N TRP A 8 -12.62 1.43 10.98
CA TRP A 8 -11.39 0.64 11.14
C TRP A 8 -10.55 1.09 12.32
N HIS A 9 -10.41 2.39 12.52
CA HIS A 9 -9.58 2.96 13.58
C HIS A 9 -10.17 2.64 14.97
N ARG A 10 -11.50 2.68 15.13
CA ARG A 10 -12.14 2.28 16.40
C ARG A 10 -12.10 0.77 16.62
N ASP A 11 -12.15 0.01 15.53
CA ASP A 11 -12.34 -1.44 15.55
C ASP A 11 -11.03 -2.24 15.40
N CYS A 12 -9.89 -1.59 15.15
CA CYS A 12 -8.65 -2.27 14.79
C CYS A 12 -8.08 -3.18 15.90
N HIS A 13 -8.44 -2.94 17.16
CA HIS A 13 -8.10 -3.82 18.29
C HIS A 13 -8.74 -5.21 18.17
N GLN A 14 -9.83 -5.32 17.42
CA GLN A 14 -10.51 -6.59 17.13
C GLN A 14 -9.90 -7.30 15.91
N LEU A 15 -9.00 -6.65 15.17
CA LEU A 15 -8.32 -7.25 14.03
C LEU A 15 -7.13 -8.08 14.52
N PRO A 16 -6.85 -9.22 13.86
CA PRO A 16 -5.65 -9.98 14.17
C PRO A 16 -4.40 -9.09 14.01
N PRO A 17 -3.36 -9.31 14.84
CA PRO A 17 -2.14 -8.53 14.75
C PRO A 17 -1.54 -8.65 13.35
N PHE A 18 -0.94 -7.55 12.89
CA PHE A 18 -0.26 -7.55 11.60
C PHE A 18 0.85 -8.60 11.61
N PRO A 19 0.86 -9.54 10.64
CA PRO A 19 1.74 -10.67 10.74
C PRO A 19 3.18 -10.21 10.46
N ARG A 20 4.11 -10.55 11.36
CA ARG A 20 5.54 -10.13 11.28
C ARG A 20 6.22 -10.51 9.97
N ASN A 21 5.67 -11.51 9.26
CA ASN A 21 6.17 -12.01 7.98
C ASN A 21 5.62 -11.26 6.76
N PHE A 22 4.68 -10.33 6.90
CA PHE A 22 4.16 -9.54 5.79
C PHE A 22 5.24 -8.90 4.92
N PRO A 23 6.31 -8.26 5.47
CA PRO A 23 7.39 -7.74 4.64
C PRO A 23 8.16 -8.83 3.86
N ASN A 24 8.12 -10.08 4.32
CA ASN A 24 8.74 -11.23 3.66
C ASN A 24 7.78 -12.02 2.77
N HIS A 25 6.52 -11.59 2.66
CA HIS A 25 5.52 -12.24 1.82
C HIS A 25 6.01 -12.25 0.36
N PRO A 26 5.95 -13.39 -0.35
CA PRO A 26 6.56 -13.54 -1.68
C PRO A 26 6.04 -12.52 -2.71
N LEU A 27 4.74 -12.17 -2.63
CA LEU A 27 4.18 -11.10 -3.47
C LEU A 27 4.75 -9.72 -3.11
N VAL A 28 4.88 -9.40 -1.82
CA VAL A 28 5.43 -8.11 -1.35
C VAL A 28 6.89 -7.98 -1.77
N ARG A 29 7.67 -9.06 -1.67
CA ARG A 29 9.06 -9.12 -2.16
C ARG A 29 9.13 -8.89 -3.67
N ARG A 30 8.22 -9.50 -4.44
CA ARG A 30 8.16 -9.34 -5.89
C ARG A 30 7.83 -7.90 -6.29
N ILE A 31 6.81 -7.30 -5.69
CA ILE A 31 6.45 -5.89 -5.93
C ILE A 31 7.62 -4.96 -5.60
N ARG A 32 8.27 -5.15 -4.44
CA ARG A 32 9.45 -4.36 -4.06
C ARG A 32 10.59 -4.46 -5.06
N ARG A 33 10.84 -5.65 -5.59
CA ARG A 33 11.91 -5.89 -6.57
C ARG A 33 11.55 -5.27 -7.93
N ASP A 34 10.39 -5.65 -8.48
CA ASP A 34 10.01 -5.36 -9.86
C ASP A 34 9.55 -3.91 -10.05
N CYS A 35 9.04 -3.25 -8.98
CA CYS A 35 8.57 -1.87 -9.01
C CYS A 35 9.50 -0.88 -8.30
N SER A 36 10.73 -1.30 -8.01
CA SER A 36 11.73 -0.53 -7.25
C SER A 36 12.05 0.82 -7.88
N ASP A 37 12.17 0.90 -9.21
CA ASP A 37 12.47 2.16 -9.90
C ASP A 37 11.39 3.24 -9.70
N SER A 38 10.12 2.84 -9.79
CA SER A 38 8.99 3.77 -9.62
C SER A 38 8.87 4.23 -8.17
N PHE A 39 9.13 3.33 -7.22
CA PHE A 39 9.16 3.66 -5.80
C PHE A 39 10.34 4.59 -5.47
N GLY A 40 11.53 4.30 -5.99
CA GLY A 40 12.72 5.14 -5.77
C GLY A 40 12.59 6.55 -6.37
N ALA A 41 11.88 6.69 -7.49
CA ALA A 41 11.57 8.01 -8.05
C ALA A 41 10.62 8.81 -7.14
N PHE A 42 9.62 8.16 -6.54
CA PHE A 42 8.73 8.79 -5.56
C PHE A 42 9.50 9.24 -4.32
N GLU A 43 10.35 8.38 -3.75
CA GLU A 43 11.16 8.73 -2.57
C GLU A 43 12.14 9.87 -2.86
N ARG A 44 12.74 9.89 -4.06
CA ARG A 44 13.61 10.99 -4.48
C ARG A 44 12.84 12.31 -4.56
N CYS A 45 11.66 12.30 -5.18
CA CYS A 45 10.81 13.48 -5.26
C CYS A 45 10.44 14.02 -3.87
N LEU A 46 10.07 13.14 -2.93
CA LEU A 46 9.76 13.55 -1.55
C LEU A 46 10.96 14.15 -0.83
N ARG A 47 12.17 13.63 -1.08
CA ARG A 47 13.40 14.16 -0.49
C ARG A 47 13.75 15.55 -1.03
N GLU A 48 13.49 15.79 -2.31
CA GLU A 48 13.70 17.10 -2.95
C GLU A 48 12.60 18.11 -2.58
N ARG A 49 11.36 17.64 -2.35
CA ARG A 49 10.18 18.48 -2.12
C ARG A 49 9.43 18.09 -0.84
N PRO A 50 10.05 18.22 0.35
CA PRO A 50 9.45 17.79 1.61
C PRO A 50 8.16 18.53 1.98
N ARG A 51 7.94 19.74 1.43
CA ARG A 51 6.74 20.55 1.66
C ARG A 51 5.69 20.43 0.55
N SER A 52 6.00 19.74 -0.55
CA SER A 52 5.12 19.61 -1.71
C SER A 52 4.94 18.13 -2.10
N ALA A 53 4.60 17.28 -1.13
CA ALA A 53 4.39 15.85 -1.38
C ALA A 53 3.32 15.57 -2.46
N ALA A 54 2.34 16.47 -2.62
CA ALA A 54 1.31 16.39 -3.66
C ALA A 54 1.89 16.39 -5.08
N GLU A 55 3.02 17.08 -5.32
CA GLU A 55 3.69 17.11 -6.63
C GLU A 55 4.32 15.76 -7.00
N CYS A 56 4.58 14.90 -6.02
CA CYS A 56 5.13 13.56 -6.23
C CYS A 56 4.07 12.51 -6.59
N GLY A 57 2.79 12.91 -6.69
CA GLY A 57 1.65 12.07 -7.07
C GLY A 57 1.88 11.17 -8.29
N PRO A 58 2.43 11.69 -9.41
CA PRO A 58 2.67 10.87 -10.61
C PRO A 58 3.62 9.68 -10.36
N HIS A 59 4.62 9.83 -9.48
CA HIS A 59 5.56 8.77 -9.16
C HIS A 59 4.90 7.65 -8.34
N VAL A 60 4.05 7.99 -7.37
CA VAL A 60 3.31 6.97 -6.61
C VAL A 60 2.26 6.28 -7.48
N SER A 61 1.58 6.99 -8.39
CA SER A 61 0.65 6.37 -9.34
C SER A 61 1.35 5.34 -10.24
N ARG A 62 2.56 5.63 -10.71
CA ARG A 62 3.36 4.68 -11.51
C ARG A 62 3.74 3.44 -10.72
N PHE A 63 4.13 3.60 -9.46
CA PHE A 63 4.39 2.50 -8.55
C PHE A 63 3.14 1.61 -8.36
N LEU A 64 1.97 2.21 -8.13
CA LEU A 64 0.71 1.48 -7.94
C LEU A 64 0.31 0.70 -9.20
N LEU A 65 0.48 1.27 -10.39
CA LEU A 65 0.22 0.55 -11.65
C LEU A 65 1.15 -0.67 -11.81
N CYS A 66 2.43 -0.52 -11.49
CA CYS A 66 3.37 -1.64 -11.50
C CYS A 66 2.96 -2.72 -10.49
N ALA A 67 2.63 -2.34 -9.25
CA ALA A 67 2.21 -3.28 -8.21
C ALA A 67 0.94 -4.06 -8.61
N GLN A 68 -0.03 -3.39 -9.24
CA GLN A 68 -1.22 -4.04 -9.79
C GLN A 68 -0.87 -5.06 -10.88
N ASN A 69 0.05 -4.72 -11.79
CA ASN A 69 0.48 -5.65 -12.84
C ASN A 69 1.19 -6.88 -12.27
N VAL A 70 2.09 -6.69 -11.29
CA VAL A 70 2.78 -7.79 -10.58
C VAL A 70 1.78 -8.69 -9.84
N THR A 71 0.76 -8.09 -9.23
CA THR A 71 -0.29 -8.82 -8.51
C THR A 71 -1.13 -9.68 -9.45
N GLN A 72 -1.55 -9.12 -10.59
CA GLN A 72 -2.28 -9.86 -11.62
C GLN A 72 -1.43 -11.00 -12.23
N SER A 73 -0.13 -10.75 -12.44
CA SER A 73 0.81 -11.75 -12.97
C SER A 73 1.16 -12.87 -11.97
N ALA A 74 0.85 -12.69 -10.69
CA ALA A 74 1.12 -13.67 -9.63
C ALA A 74 -0.08 -14.60 -9.36
N ALA A 75 -1.25 -14.32 -9.93
CA ALA A 75 -2.44 -15.16 -9.77
C ALA A 75 -2.54 -16.18 -10.92
N PRO A 76 -2.53 -17.50 -10.65
CA PRO A 76 -2.97 -18.47 -11.63
C PRO A 76 -4.51 -18.47 -11.67
N GLY A 77 -5.10 -17.71 -12.59
CA GLY A 77 -6.49 -17.91 -13.02
C GLY A 77 -7.63 -17.25 -12.20
N GLY A 78 -7.50 -16.00 -11.76
CA GLY A 78 -8.63 -15.23 -11.21
C GLY A 78 -8.94 -14.00 -12.05
N SER A 79 -10.08 -13.99 -12.75
CA SER A 79 -10.62 -12.87 -13.53
C SER A 79 -10.57 -11.52 -12.81
N PRO A 80 -10.45 -10.39 -13.54
CA PRO A 80 -10.63 -9.07 -12.95
C PRO A 80 -12.09 -8.94 -12.49
N SER A 81 -12.31 -8.72 -11.18
CA SER A 81 -13.60 -8.27 -10.67
C SER A 81 -13.63 -6.74 -10.76
N PRO A 82 -14.47 -6.12 -11.62
CA PRO A 82 -14.66 -4.69 -11.62
C PRO A 82 -15.64 -4.36 -10.49
N GLY A 83 -15.12 -4.07 -9.30
CA GLY A 83 -16.00 -3.92 -8.14
C GLY A 83 -15.41 -3.32 -6.88
N ASP A 84 -14.26 -2.64 -6.94
CA ASP A 84 -13.84 -1.78 -5.82
C ASP A 84 -13.18 -0.50 -6.33
N THR A 85 -14.02 0.36 -6.91
CA THR A 85 -13.77 1.80 -6.91
C THR A 85 -14.14 2.31 -5.53
N THR A 86 -13.34 2.01 -4.51
CA THR A 86 -13.36 2.79 -3.27
C THR A 86 -12.02 3.48 -3.15
N ALA A 87 -12.07 4.80 -3.34
CA ALA A 87 -10.97 5.71 -3.16
C ALA A 87 -10.09 5.28 -1.98
N ALA A 88 -8.81 5.08 -2.27
CA ALA A 88 -7.76 5.01 -1.27
C ALA A 88 -7.70 6.36 -0.54
N ALA A 89 -8.60 6.55 0.41
CA ALA A 89 -8.45 7.57 1.43
C ALA A 89 -7.46 6.99 2.43
N THR A 90 -6.26 7.58 2.47
CA THR A 90 -5.36 7.45 3.60
C THR A 90 -5.95 8.25 4.76
N PRO A 91 -6.30 7.61 5.89
CA PRO A 91 -6.20 8.28 7.18
C PRO A 91 -5.01 7.67 7.95
N ALA A 92 -3.89 8.38 7.89
CA ALA A 92 -2.89 8.31 8.95
C ALA A 92 -3.59 8.68 10.27
N GLY A 93 -3.37 7.88 11.31
CA GLY A 93 -4.07 8.05 12.57
C GLY A 93 -3.52 7.12 13.63
N GLU A 94 -4.25 6.07 14.02
CA GLU A 94 -3.94 5.42 15.29
C GLU A 94 -4.36 3.94 15.32
N CYS A 95 -3.83 3.12 14.41
CA CYS A 95 -3.54 1.70 14.75
C CYS A 95 -2.20 1.21 14.17
N TRP A 96 -1.27 2.12 13.93
CA TRP A 96 0.05 1.86 13.35
C TRP A 96 1.11 2.71 14.08
N GLY A 97 1.18 2.61 15.41
CA GLY A 97 2.02 3.53 16.21
C GLY A 97 2.33 3.14 17.65
N LYS A 98 2.31 1.86 18.04
CA LYS A 98 2.61 1.46 19.44
C LYS A 98 3.74 0.45 19.65
N ASN A 99 4.50 0.08 18.60
CA ASN A 99 5.63 -0.86 18.72
C ASN A 99 6.89 -0.37 18.00
N GLY A 100 7.35 0.84 18.32
CA GLY A 100 8.70 1.31 17.99
C GLY A 100 9.41 1.71 19.27
N ASN A 101 10.25 0.82 19.80
CA ASN A 101 11.33 1.19 20.71
C ASN A 101 12.52 1.65 19.89
#